data_AF-A0AAV2GGC4-F1
#
_entry.id   AF-A0AAV2GGC4-F1
#
_cell.length_a   1.000
_cell.length_b   1.000
_cell.length_c   1.000
_cell.angle_alpha   90.00
_cell.angle_beta   90.00
_cell.angle_gamma   90.00
#
_symmetry.space_group_name_H-M   'P 1'
#
loop_
_entity.id
_entity.type
_entity.pdbx_description
1 polymer ?
#
loop_
_entity_poly.entity_id
_entity_poly.type
_entity_poly.pdbx_seq_one_letter_code
_entity_poly.pdbx_strand_id
1 'polypeptide(L)'
;MLRKTHVFLVGDKSRPKSKQILEFLGDLSRRMKEEGFVPDTNSVLHDVEEEQKEQNLSCHSEKLAIAYGVISTAAGTPIKVFKNLRTCVDCHTAIKFISKIVDRKIVVRD
;
A
#
# COMPACT_ATOMS: atom_id res chain seq x y z
N MET A 1 7.74 -22.04 -13.42
CA MET A 1 7.32 -20.66 -13.09
C MET A 1 8.31 -20.06 -12.08
N LEU A 2 9.19 -19.16 -12.50
CA LEU A 2 10.07 -18.42 -11.58
C LEU A 2 9.22 -17.44 -10.77
N ARG A 3 9.15 -17.64 -9.45
CA ARG A 3 8.57 -16.65 -8.53
C ARG A 3 9.62 -15.56 -8.32
N LYS A 4 9.37 -14.36 -8.83
CA LYS A 4 10.25 -13.20 -8.63
C LYS A 4 9.85 -12.48 -7.35
N THR A 5 10.70 -12.56 -6.32
CA THR A 5 10.48 -11.91 -5.03
C THR A 5 10.99 -10.47 -5.06
N HIS A 6 10.19 -9.53 -4.54
CA HIS A 6 10.60 -8.14 -4.36
C HIS A 6 10.39 -7.79 -2.88
N VAL A 7 11.46 -7.40 -2.21
CA VAL A 7 11.44 -7.01 -0.78
C VAL A 7 11.15 -5.53 -0.70
N PHE A 8 10.27 -5.01 0.16
CA PHE A 8 10.03 -3.58 0.36
C PHE A 8 10.38 -3.17 1.79
N LEU A 9 11.11 -2.07 1.96
CA LEU A 9 11.55 -1.53 3.25
C LEU A 9 10.98 -0.14 3.45
N VAL A 10 10.64 0.20 4.68
CA VAL A 10 10.15 1.55 5.04
C VAL A 10 11.24 2.58 4.73
N GLY A 11 10.89 3.62 3.96
CA GLY A 11 11.82 4.69 3.59
C GLY A 11 12.72 4.42 2.37
N ASP A 12 12.61 3.26 1.72
CA ASP A 12 13.42 2.95 0.54
C ASP A 12 12.91 3.65 -0.73
N LYS A 13 13.71 4.61 -1.23
CA LYS A 13 13.43 5.40 -2.45
C LYS A 13 14.19 4.92 -3.69
N SER A 14 15.02 3.87 -3.58
CA SER A 14 16.03 3.52 -4.59
C SER A 14 15.51 2.71 -5.81
N ARG A 15 14.20 2.62 -6.00
CA ARG A 15 13.60 1.59 -6.86
C ARG A 15 13.28 2.05 -8.28
N PRO A 16 13.57 1.23 -9.30
CA PRO A 16 12.98 1.41 -10.63
C PRO A 16 11.45 1.29 -10.51
N LYS A 17 10.74 2.30 -11.04
CA LYS A 17 9.29 2.58 -10.89
C LYS A 17 8.84 3.31 -9.62
N SER A 18 9.74 3.85 -8.79
CA SER A 18 9.38 4.64 -7.60
C SER A 18 8.35 5.75 -7.91
N LYS A 19 8.53 6.50 -9.01
CA LYS A 19 7.59 7.53 -9.46
C LYS A 19 6.17 6.97 -9.74
N GLN A 20 6.06 5.92 -10.53
CA GLN A 20 4.76 5.29 -10.86
C GLN A 20 4.06 4.73 -9.62
N ILE A 21 4.84 4.18 -8.68
CA ILE A 21 4.30 3.68 -7.41
C ILE A 21 3.74 4.84 -6.58
N LEU A 22 4.47 5.94 -6.47
CA LEU A 22 4.02 7.12 -5.72
C LEU A 22 2.78 7.76 -6.36
N GLU A 23 2.76 7.92 -7.69
CA GLU A 23 1.58 8.42 -8.42
C GLU A 23 0.36 7.52 -8.18
N PHE A 24 0.53 6.19 -8.31
CA PHE A 24 -0.53 5.23 -8.05
C PHE A 24 -1.01 5.25 -6.59
N LEU A 25 -0.10 5.43 -5.62
CA LEU A 25 -0.47 5.56 -4.21
C LEU A 25 -1.24 6.86 -3.94
N GLY A 26 -0.89 7.96 -4.61
CA GLY A 26 -1.64 9.22 -4.56
C GLY A 26 -3.06 9.05 -5.11
N ASP A 27 -3.19 8.40 -6.27
CA ASP A 27 -4.50 8.08 -6.87
C ASP A 27 -5.32 7.14 -6.00
N LEU A 28 -4.71 6.11 -5.42
CA LEU A 28 -5.37 5.22 -4.47
C LEU A 28 -5.85 6.00 -3.26
N SER A 29 -5.02 6.88 -2.68
CA SER A 29 -5.40 7.70 -1.52
C SER A 29 -6.64 8.54 -1.82
N ARG A 30 -6.66 9.22 -2.97
CA ARG A 30 -7.81 10.00 -3.42
C ARG A 30 -9.06 9.13 -3.59
N ARG A 31 -8.97 8.03 -4.32
CA ARG A 31 -10.11 7.11 -4.57
C ARG A 31 -10.62 6.46 -3.28
N MET A 32 -9.72 6.15 -2.35
CA MET A 32 -10.09 5.65 -1.03
C MET A 32 -10.90 6.69 -0.25
N LYS A 33 -10.46 7.96 -0.24
CA LYS A 33 -11.21 9.06 0.40
C LYS A 33 -12.60 9.25 -0.22
N GLU A 34 -12.71 9.18 -1.56
CA GLU A 34 -13.99 9.23 -2.28
C GLU A 34 -14.94 8.08 -1.91
N GLU A 35 -14.40 6.89 -1.62
CA GLU A 35 -15.15 5.72 -1.14
C GLU A 35 -15.45 5.75 0.37
N GLY A 36 -15.02 6.81 1.08
CA GLY A 36 -15.26 7.00 2.52
C GLY A 36 -14.21 6.40 3.45
N PHE A 37 -13.00 6.11 2.95
CA PHE A 37 -11.88 5.73 3.80
C PHE A 37 -11.41 6.92 4.65
N VAL A 38 -11.43 6.74 5.97
CA VAL A 38 -10.88 7.69 6.93
C VAL A 38 -9.58 7.10 7.49
N PRO A 39 -8.40 7.70 7.23
CA PRO A 39 -7.14 7.19 7.74
C PRO A 39 -7.08 7.29 9.27
N ASP A 40 -6.60 6.23 9.93
CA ASP A 40 -6.39 6.25 11.38
C ASP A 40 -5.01 6.83 11.71
N THR A 41 -4.99 8.15 11.92
CA THR A 41 -3.77 8.93 12.18
C THR A 41 -3.20 8.73 13.58
N ASN A 42 -3.89 8.00 14.47
CA ASN A 42 -3.40 7.71 15.84
C ASN A 42 -2.16 6.79 15.86
N SER A 43 -1.85 6.14 14.74
CA SER A 43 -0.74 5.18 14.64
C SER A 43 0.61 5.84 14.31
N VAL A 44 0.65 7.15 14.06
CA VAL A 44 1.86 7.90 13.71
C VAL A 44 2.23 8.84 14.86
N LEU A 45 3.50 8.79 15.29
CA LEU A 45 4.11 9.65 16.32
C LEU A 45 3.52 11.07 16.30
N HIS A 46 3.14 11.58 17.48
CA HIS A 46 2.33 12.79 17.64
C HIS A 46 2.93 14.06 16.98
N ASP A 47 4.24 14.13 16.74
CA ASP A 47 4.99 15.32 16.29
C ASP A 47 5.21 15.47 14.77
N VAL A 48 4.34 14.90 13.93
CA VAL A 48 4.38 15.16 12.47
C VAL A 48 3.05 15.74 11.99
N GLU A 49 3.13 16.73 11.09
CA GLU A 49 1.95 17.34 10.46
C GLU A 49 1.07 16.28 9.78
N GLU A 50 -0.24 16.50 9.74
CA GLU A 50 -1.25 15.53 9.31
C GLU A 50 -0.97 14.99 7.89
N GLU A 51 -0.51 15.85 7.00
CA GLU A 51 -0.09 15.49 5.64
C GLU A 51 1.17 14.61 5.62
N GLN A 52 2.10 14.82 6.55
CA GLN A 52 3.29 13.98 6.71
C GLN A 52 2.92 12.64 7.36
N LYS A 53 1.91 12.60 8.23
CA LYS A 53 1.33 11.37 8.78
C LYS A 53 0.64 10.55 7.69
N GLU A 54 -0.14 11.19 6.81
CA GLU A 54 -0.73 10.55 5.63
C GLU A 54 0.33 10.04 4.64
N GLN A 55 1.42 10.79 4.43
CA GLN A 55 2.57 10.34 3.62
C GLN A 55 3.30 9.14 4.24
N ASN A 56 3.45 9.11 5.57
CA ASN A 56 4.07 7.98 6.25
C ASN A 56 3.17 6.74 6.21
N LEU A 57 1.86 6.90 6.45
CA LEU A 57 0.86 5.83 6.34
C LEU A 57 0.72 5.29 4.92
N SER A 58 0.87 6.13 3.90
CA SER A 58 0.87 5.69 2.49
C SER A 58 2.17 4.99 2.10
N CYS A 59 3.27 5.19 2.84
CA CYS A 59 4.57 4.57 2.63
C CYS A 59 4.79 3.27 3.44
N HIS A 60 3.74 2.71 4.03
CA HIS A 60 3.85 1.39 4.64
C HIS A 60 4.22 0.33 3.59
N SER A 61 5.11 -0.58 3.98
CA SER A 61 5.70 -1.61 3.12
C SER A 61 4.66 -2.46 2.38
N GLU A 62 3.49 -2.64 2.96
CA GLU A 62 2.35 -3.38 2.42
C GLU A 62 1.68 -2.62 1.28
N LYS A 63 1.42 -1.31 1.45
CA LYS A 63 0.83 -0.48 0.39
C LYS A 63 1.80 -0.38 -0.80
N LEU A 64 3.10 -0.26 -0.54
CA LEU A 64 4.14 -0.29 -1.57
C LEU A 64 4.18 -1.63 -2.31
N ALA A 65 4.15 -2.76 -1.58
CA ALA A 65 4.16 -4.09 -2.17
C ALA A 65 2.91 -4.34 -3.04
N ILE A 66 1.74 -3.90 -2.57
CA ILE A 66 0.48 -3.99 -3.33
C ILE A 66 0.55 -3.12 -4.59
N ALA A 67 0.95 -1.85 -4.46
CA ALA A 67 1.09 -0.92 -5.58
C ALA A 67 2.02 -1.49 -6.66
N TYR A 68 3.20 -1.98 -6.25
CA TYR A 68 4.12 -2.63 -7.17
C TYR A 68 3.52 -3.87 -7.82
N GLY A 69 2.82 -4.70 -7.04
CA GLY A 69 2.10 -5.87 -7.52
C GLY A 69 1.07 -5.52 -8.58
N VAL A 70 0.28 -4.46 -8.37
CA VAL A 70 -0.70 -3.97 -9.34
C VAL A 70 -0.03 -3.50 -10.62
N ILE A 71 0.98 -2.62 -10.51
CA ILE A 71 1.68 -2.01 -11.66
C ILE A 71 2.47 -3.05 -12.48
N SER A 72 2.95 -4.11 -11.84
CA SER A 72 3.87 -5.06 -12.46
C SER A 72 3.21 -6.34 -12.97
N THR A 73 1.88 -6.46 -12.87
CA THR A 73 1.15 -7.65 -13.31
C THR A 73 -0.14 -7.27 -14.03
N ALA A 74 -0.63 -8.17 -14.90
CA ALA A 74 -1.84 -7.93 -15.66
C ALA A 74 -3.09 -7.75 -14.77
N ALA A 75 -4.09 -7.02 -15.28
CA ALA A 75 -5.39 -6.86 -14.63
C ALA A 75 -6.00 -8.22 -14.25
N GLY A 76 -6.72 -8.27 -13.13
CA GLY A 76 -7.30 -9.51 -12.58
C GLY A 76 -6.31 -10.48 -11.92
N THR A 77 -5.00 -10.27 -12.05
CA THR A 77 -4.00 -11.17 -11.41
C THR A 77 -4.12 -11.08 -9.88
N PRO A 78 -4.18 -12.20 -9.12
CA PRO A 78 -4.17 -12.12 -7.66
C PRO A 78 -2.84 -11.58 -7.11
N ILE A 79 -2.89 -10.75 -6.06
CA ILE A 79 -1.71 -10.21 -5.38
C ILE A 79 -1.54 -10.90 -4.04
N LYS A 80 -0.31 -11.37 -3.75
CA LYS A 80 0.05 -11.98 -2.47
C LYS A 80 1.18 -11.19 -1.83
N VAL A 81 0.98 -10.72 -0.61
CA VAL A 81 1.98 -10.03 0.19
C VAL A 81 2.31 -10.90 1.40
N PHE A 82 3.59 -11.18 1.59
CA PHE A 82 4.13 -11.87 2.75
C PHE A 82 4.93 -10.87 3.57
N LYS A 83 4.74 -10.89 4.88
CA LYS A 83 5.41 -9.98 5.80
C LYS A 83 5.71 -10.68 7.11
N ASN A 84 6.67 -10.15 7.87
CA ASN A 84 7.12 -10.73 9.14
C ASN A 84 6.61 -9.94 10.37
N LEU A 85 5.79 -8.91 10.15
CA LEU A 85 5.30 -8.00 11.20
C LEU A 85 3.78 -7.99 11.17
N ARG A 86 3.13 -7.77 12.33
CA ARG A 86 1.67 -7.67 12.37
C ARG A 86 1.17 -6.51 11.51
N THR A 87 0.07 -6.72 10.79
CA THR A 87 -0.55 -5.66 9.99
C THR A 87 -1.22 -4.61 10.87
N CYS A 88 -0.96 -3.34 10.57
CA CYS A 88 -1.55 -2.22 11.30
C CYS A 88 -3.05 -2.11 10.99
N VAL A 89 -3.84 -1.53 11.91
CA VAL A 89 -5.32 -1.43 11.72
C VAL A 89 -5.65 -0.59 10.47
N ASP A 90 -4.96 0.53 10.26
CA ASP A 90 -5.09 1.35 9.05
C ASP A 90 -4.80 0.55 7.77
N CYS A 91 -3.71 -0.22 7.79
CA CYS A 91 -3.28 -1.08 6.70
C CYS A 91 -4.34 -2.12 6.36
N HIS A 92 -4.90 -2.79 7.38
CA HIS A 92 -5.95 -3.79 7.21
C HIS A 92 -7.18 -3.21 6.53
N THR A 93 -7.61 -2.02 6.93
CA THR A 93 -8.75 -1.34 6.32
C THR A 93 -8.41 -0.89 4.91
N ALA A 94 -7.27 -0.21 4.71
CA ALA A 94 -6.81 0.25 3.41
C ALA A 94 -6.72 -0.89 2.38
N ILE A 95 -6.21 -2.07 2.75
CA ILE A 95 -6.12 -3.23 1.85
C ILE A 95 -7.49 -3.64 1.31
N LYS A 96 -8.55 -3.57 2.12
CA LYS A 96 -9.92 -3.88 1.67
C LYS A 96 -10.41 -2.88 0.63
N PHE A 97 -10.20 -1.59 0.88
CA PHE A 97 -10.54 -0.54 -0.07
C PHE A 97 -9.74 -0.70 -1.36
N ILE A 98 -8.42 -0.90 -1.27
CA ILE A 98 -7.56 -1.10 -2.44
C ILE A 98 -8.04 -2.31 -3.24
N SER A 99 -8.34 -3.44 -2.60
CA SER A 99 -8.85 -4.64 -3.28
C SER A 99 -10.12 -4.38 -4.08
N LYS A 100 -11.06 -3.60 -3.53
CA LYS A 100 -12.29 -3.16 -4.23
C LYS A 100 -11.97 -2.20 -5.39
N ILE A 101 -11.14 -1.21 -5.14
CA ILE A 101 -10.77 -0.13 -6.07
C ILE A 101 -10.03 -0.67 -7.31
N VAL A 102 -9.14 -1.64 -7.11
CA VAL A 102 -8.38 -2.25 -8.21
C VAL A 102 -9.04 -3.49 -8.80
N ASP A 103 -10.18 -3.91 -8.24
CA ASP A 103 -10.93 -5.13 -8.58
C ASP A 103 -10.03 -6.39 -8.64
N ARG A 104 -9.24 -6.60 -7.57
CA ARG A 104 -8.29 -7.72 -7.49
C ARG A 104 -8.29 -8.35 -6.11
N LYS A 105 -8.17 -9.68 -6.09
CA LYS A 105 -7.95 -10.44 -4.86
C LYS A 105 -6.56 -10.14 -4.30
N ILE A 106 -6.53 -9.52 -3.12
CA ILE A 106 -5.30 -9.26 -2.36
C ILE A 106 -5.29 -10.17 -1.14
N VAL A 107 -4.23 -10.96 -0.99
CA VAL A 107 -4.01 -11.83 0.18
C VAL A 107 -2.76 -11.35 0.89
N VAL A 108 -2.91 -10.95 2.15
CA VAL A 108 -1.78 -10.62 3.03
C VAL A 108 -1.63 -11.74 4.04
N ARG A 109 -0.40 -12.24 4.18
CA ARG A 109 -0.03 -13.23 5.19
C ARG A 109 1.11 -12.68 6.03
N ASP A 110 0.88 -12.69 7.33
CA ASP A 110 1.90 -12.53 8.36
C ASP A 110 2.65 -13.86 8.56
#